data_AF-K9ZQ94-F1
#
_entry.id   AF-K9ZQ94-F1
#
_cell.length_a   1.000
_cell.length_b   1.000
_cell.length_c   1.000
_cell.angle_alpha   90.00
_cell.angle_beta   90.00
_cell.angle_gamma   90.00
#
_symmetry.space_group_name_H-M   'P 1'
#
loop_
_entity.id
_entity.type
_entity.pdbx_description
1 polymer ?
#
loop_
_entity_poly.entity_id
_entity_poly.type
_entity_poly.pdbx_seq_one_letter_code
_entity_poly.pdbx_strand_id
1 'polypeptide(L)'
;MVNYWAIAIGINQYELFQPLSCAQADAEALHDFLLTEAGLLPQNCLLMTNTSPPIGEKTSYPTKDNILSLLEELAATSWQPEDHLWLFFSGYGVNYNDKDYLMPVAGNPDMVSETGLEVRSLMQSLQVAQLNVLLIFDINRAFGTQADAPVGQEILDMAKELQMAVMLSCQPEQFSHESSELGHGFFTAALLEALRAGKGGYVTDLESYVSSLTPELCQHHWRPIQNPATVIPSHQQAILPILELDSESETQQLIFPEENFAVALTTPPLADNKSKNSTTDKAWWAEKKTVETTINKTSANADESVGTLSVDGNQILATSPELNTGARFIPSAAKDYATPSIQANTPIWKQFILWGGGSMMIVGLIATFVLNNQASFRFKKFSTTVNNTTSDSQFSKSFPPVTPTVEPIKPARLPIVDSQKRNQAILELGKMSLSATKASDLSQAIASTKKIKPGEPLYQQAQENIQIWNQLILELAEELAQQKEYSDAIAAAELITKDELLYPQAQSAIAKWRLEIKRYVSNKTLLDAANALIQPGQASTYNRAIEVAKRVPPGQPGFEIAQTSINQWSEKILDLAKNRAAQGEISTAIETATLVPEITPAYEDAQDAIQKWQVKKN
;
A
#
# COMPACT_ATOMS: atom_id res chain seq x y z
N MET A 1 9.25 -27.40 -31.20
CA MET A 1 9.13 -27.89 -29.82
C MET A 1 8.85 -26.66 -29.00
N VAL A 2 7.81 -26.69 -28.18
CA VAL A 2 7.42 -25.53 -27.36
C VAL A 2 8.51 -25.31 -26.30
N ASN A 3 9.04 -24.09 -26.22
CA ASN A 3 10.06 -23.74 -25.23
C ASN A 3 9.42 -23.04 -24.03
N TYR A 4 10.04 -23.23 -22.87
CA TYR A 4 9.70 -22.50 -21.64
C TYR A 4 10.82 -21.50 -21.36
N TRP A 5 10.42 -20.24 -21.20
CA TRP A 5 11.27 -19.10 -20.93
C TRP A 5 10.90 -18.48 -19.59
N ALA A 6 11.89 -17.93 -18.89
CA ALA A 6 11.71 -17.15 -17.68
C ALA A 6 12.60 -15.91 -17.74
N ILE A 7 12.03 -14.75 -17.41
CA ILE A 7 12.73 -13.50 -17.20
C ILE A 7 12.34 -13.00 -15.81
N ALA A 8 13.30 -13.00 -14.89
CA ALA A 8 13.12 -12.48 -13.55
C ALA A 8 13.89 -11.17 -13.38
N ILE A 9 13.18 -10.11 -13.00
CA ILE A 9 13.73 -8.77 -12.81
C ILE A 9 13.47 -8.34 -11.37
N GLY A 10 14.52 -7.99 -10.63
CA GLY A 10 14.44 -7.60 -9.23
C GLY A 10 15.30 -6.39 -8.94
N ILE A 11 14.70 -5.31 -8.44
CA ILE A 11 15.39 -4.01 -8.29
C ILE A 11 15.29 -3.54 -6.83
N ASN A 12 16.42 -3.57 -6.12
CA ASN A 12 16.50 -3.02 -4.76
C ASN A 12 17.00 -1.57 -4.75
N GLN A 13 18.08 -1.28 -5.48
CA GLN A 13 18.78 0.00 -5.37
C GLN A 13 18.39 0.90 -6.54
N TYR A 14 17.36 1.72 -6.33
CA TYR A 14 16.91 2.73 -7.28
C TYR A 14 17.74 4.01 -7.16
N GLU A 15 17.93 4.70 -8.30
CA GLU A 15 18.64 5.99 -8.32
C GLU A 15 17.80 7.14 -7.75
N LEU A 16 16.48 7.12 -8.02
CA LEU A 16 15.55 8.21 -7.69
C LEU A 16 14.32 7.77 -6.88
N PHE A 17 14.25 6.50 -6.49
CA PHE A 17 13.24 5.98 -5.55
C PHE A 17 13.89 5.53 -4.24
N GLN A 18 13.08 5.32 -3.20
CA GLN A 18 13.59 4.70 -1.97
C GLN A 18 14.06 3.27 -2.26
N PRO A 19 15.14 2.80 -1.62
CA PRO A 19 15.60 1.44 -1.85
C PRO A 19 14.60 0.42 -1.29
N LEU A 20 14.42 -0.67 -2.03
CA LEU A 20 13.72 -1.86 -1.59
C LEU A 20 14.71 -2.86 -0.97
N SER A 21 14.20 -3.80 -0.18
CA SER A 21 15.01 -4.77 0.57
C SER A 21 14.96 -6.17 -0.06
N CYS A 22 13.81 -6.58 -0.59
CA CYS A 22 13.60 -7.98 -0.99
C CYS A 22 13.49 -8.21 -2.51
N ALA A 23 13.24 -7.18 -3.31
CA ALA A 23 12.93 -7.34 -4.73
C ALA A 23 14.00 -8.09 -5.54
N GLN A 24 15.28 -7.84 -5.26
CA GLN A 24 16.37 -8.61 -5.86
C GLN A 24 16.35 -10.09 -5.42
N ALA A 25 16.22 -10.35 -4.13
CA ALA A 25 16.22 -11.71 -3.57
C ALA A 25 15.00 -12.52 -4.05
N ASP A 26 13.87 -11.84 -4.25
CA ASP A 26 12.64 -12.39 -4.80
C ASP A 26 12.85 -12.90 -6.24
N ALA A 27 13.46 -12.07 -7.09
CA ALA A 27 13.77 -12.44 -8.47
C ALA A 27 14.80 -13.57 -8.56
N GLU A 28 15.85 -13.51 -7.73
CA GLU A 28 16.88 -14.56 -7.64
C GLU A 28 16.30 -15.91 -7.20
N ALA A 29 15.47 -15.93 -6.15
CA ALA A 29 14.88 -17.17 -5.65
C ALA A 29 13.89 -17.80 -6.64
N LEU A 30 13.09 -17.00 -7.34
CA LEU A 30 12.20 -17.52 -8.37
C LEU A 30 12.97 -18.04 -9.59
N HIS A 31 13.99 -17.30 -10.03
CA HIS A 31 14.88 -17.73 -11.09
C HIS A 31 15.53 -19.07 -10.75
N ASP A 32 16.07 -19.21 -9.54
CA ASP A 32 16.74 -20.43 -9.10
C ASP A 32 15.77 -21.61 -9.02
N PHE A 33 14.54 -21.40 -8.53
CA PHE A 33 13.50 -22.43 -8.54
C PHE A 33 13.19 -22.88 -9.98
N LEU A 34 12.94 -21.95 -10.90
CA LEU A 34 12.57 -22.26 -12.27
C LEU A 34 13.69 -23.00 -13.01
N LEU A 35 14.94 -22.62 -12.76
CA LEU A 35 16.12 -23.24 -13.33
C LEU A 35 16.37 -24.65 -12.77
N THR A 36 16.32 -24.81 -11.44
CA THR A 36 16.82 -26.01 -10.76
C THR A 36 15.73 -27.04 -10.46
N GLU A 37 14.56 -26.59 -10.03
CA GLU A 37 13.45 -27.46 -9.59
C GLU A 37 12.43 -27.66 -10.71
N ALA A 38 12.10 -26.61 -11.47
CA ALA A 38 11.16 -26.72 -12.59
C ALA A 38 11.81 -27.18 -13.91
N GLY A 39 13.15 -27.23 -13.96
CA GLY A 39 13.90 -27.80 -15.08
C GLY A 39 13.90 -26.96 -16.36
N LEU A 40 13.73 -25.64 -16.26
CA LEU A 40 13.91 -24.76 -17.42
C LEU A 40 15.38 -24.77 -17.88
N LEU A 41 15.60 -24.62 -19.18
CA LEU A 41 16.96 -24.60 -19.73
C LEU A 41 17.70 -23.33 -19.26
N PRO A 42 19.00 -23.42 -18.88
CA PRO A 42 19.76 -22.28 -18.41
C PRO A 42 19.76 -21.08 -19.37
N GLN A 43 19.84 -21.32 -20.67
CA GLN A 43 19.80 -20.25 -21.68
C GLN A 43 18.43 -19.57 -21.83
N ASN A 44 17.38 -20.19 -21.29
CA ASN A 44 16.01 -19.67 -21.33
C ASN A 44 15.57 -19.04 -20.00
N CYS A 45 16.40 -19.13 -18.96
CA CYS A 45 16.12 -18.59 -17.63
C CYS A 45 17.06 -17.40 -17.38
N LEU A 46 16.50 -16.19 -17.46
CA LEU A 46 17.25 -14.94 -17.50
C LEU A 46 16.98 -14.12 -16.24
N LEU A 47 18.03 -13.52 -15.69
CA LEU A 47 17.96 -12.77 -14.44
C LEU A 47 18.57 -11.36 -14.59
N MET A 48 17.79 -10.34 -14.25
CA MET A 48 18.22 -8.94 -14.26
C MET A 48 18.09 -8.32 -12.87
N THR A 49 19.21 -8.14 -12.18
CA THR A 49 19.27 -7.48 -10.87
C THR A 49 20.47 -6.54 -10.81
N ASN A 50 20.62 -5.80 -9.71
CA ASN A 50 21.79 -4.93 -9.52
C ASN A 50 23.13 -5.71 -9.52
N THR A 51 23.11 -7.01 -9.23
CA THR A 51 24.33 -7.83 -9.09
C THR A 51 24.31 -9.12 -9.92
N SER A 52 23.30 -9.36 -10.75
CA SER A 52 23.25 -10.58 -11.56
C SER A 52 24.38 -10.59 -12.61
N PRO A 53 24.86 -11.78 -13.02
CA PRO A 53 25.87 -11.87 -14.06
C PRO A 53 25.32 -11.38 -15.41
N PRO A 54 26.20 -10.93 -16.34
CA PRO A 54 25.82 -10.55 -17.69
C PRO A 54 25.04 -11.66 -18.42
N ILE A 55 24.10 -11.26 -19.28
CA ILE A 55 23.36 -12.16 -20.16
C ILE A 55 24.07 -12.15 -21.52
N GLY A 56 24.89 -13.19 -21.76
CA GLY A 56 25.80 -13.20 -22.90
C GLY A 56 26.83 -12.06 -22.80
N GLU A 57 26.93 -11.25 -23.85
CA GLU A 57 27.82 -10.06 -23.89
C GLU A 57 27.15 -8.79 -23.34
N LYS A 58 25.87 -8.86 -22.94
CA LYS A 58 25.10 -7.70 -22.48
C LYS A 58 25.03 -7.66 -20.97
N THR A 59 25.06 -6.45 -20.43
CA THR A 59 24.82 -6.22 -19.00
C THR A 59 23.39 -6.61 -18.63
N SER A 60 23.25 -7.26 -17.47
CA SER A 60 21.98 -7.61 -16.86
C SER A 60 21.42 -6.52 -15.93
N TYR A 61 22.11 -5.37 -15.83
CA TYR A 61 21.68 -4.26 -14.98
C TYR A 61 20.32 -3.71 -15.47
N PRO A 62 19.29 -3.59 -14.61
CA PRO A 62 17.90 -3.42 -15.02
C PRO A 62 17.54 -1.96 -15.37
N THR A 63 18.22 -1.38 -16.36
CA THR A 63 17.83 -0.11 -16.98
C THR A 63 16.70 -0.32 -17.99
N LYS A 64 15.96 0.76 -18.31
CA LYS A 64 14.92 0.73 -19.34
C LYS A 64 15.45 0.16 -20.66
N ASP A 65 16.59 0.68 -21.12
CA ASP A 65 17.19 0.30 -22.40
C ASP A 65 17.66 -1.15 -22.42
N ASN A 66 18.25 -1.65 -21.33
CA ASN A 66 18.69 -3.04 -21.25
C ASN A 66 17.50 -4.01 -21.27
N ILE A 67 16.44 -3.70 -20.52
CA ILE A 67 15.22 -4.53 -20.47
C ILE A 67 14.56 -4.57 -21.84
N LEU A 68 14.35 -3.41 -22.48
CA LEU A 68 13.74 -3.35 -23.81
C LEU A 68 14.60 -4.04 -24.86
N SER A 69 15.92 -3.80 -24.86
CA SER A 69 16.85 -4.44 -25.80
C SER A 69 16.88 -5.96 -25.65
N LEU A 70 16.72 -6.48 -24.44
CA LEU A 70 16.62 -7.92 -24.19
C LEU A 70 15.33 -8.49 -24.78
N LEU A 71 14.18 -7.87 -24.49
CA LEU A 71 12.89 -8.30 -24.99
C LEU A 71 12.83 -8.25 -26.53
N GLU A 72 13.36 -7.19 -27.14
CA GLU A 72 13.46 -7.04 -28.59
C GLU A 72 14.34 -8.12 -29.23
N GLU A 73 15.50 -8.42 -28.64
CA GLU A 73 16.39 -9.48 -29.13
C GLU A 73 15.74 -10.86 -29.04
N LEU A 74 15.10 -11.18 -27.92
CA LEU A 74 14.40 -12.46 -27.73
C LEU A 74 13.26 -12.60 -28.73
N ALA A 75 12.44 -11.56 -28.90
CA ALA A 75 11.36 -11.55 -29.88
C ALA A 75 11.86 -11.71 -31.32
N ALA A 76 13.04 -11.17 -31.64
CA ALA A 76 13.61 -11.24 -32.98
C ALA A 76 14.31 -12.58 -33.29
N THR A 77 14.90 -13.24 -32.29
CA THR A 77 15.87 -14.32 -32.53
C THR A 77 15.52 -15.65 -31.87
N SER A 78 14.75 -15.63 -30.78
CA SER A 78 14.65 -16.76 -29.85
C SER A 78 13.22 -17.25 -29.68
N TRP A 79 12.28 -16.35 -29.44
CA TRP A 79 10.88 -16.68 -29.21
C TRP A 79 10.18 -17.15 -30.47
N GLN A 80 9.38 -18.21 -30.32
CA GLN A 80 8.48 -18.71 -31.34
C GLN A 80 7.03 -18.61 -30.86
N PRO A 81 6.04 -18.53 -31.77
CA PRO A 81 4.63 -18.65 -31.40
C PRO A 81 4.40 -19.90 -30.55
N GLU A 82 3.51 -19.79 -29.56
CA GLU A 82 3.18 -20.82 -28.58
C GLU A 82 4.26 -21.14 -27.52
N ASP A 83 5.44 -20.51 -27.56
CA ASP A 83 6.39 -20.59 -26.46
C ASP A 83 5.79 -20.02 -25.16
N HIS A 84 6.15 -20.61 -24.02
CA HIS A 84 5.71 -20.16 -22.71
C HIS A 84 6.71 -19.18 -22.12
N LEU A 85 6.20 -18.10 -21.51
CA LEU A 85 7.03 -17.09 -20.85
C LEU A 85 6.53 -16.80 -19.44
N TRP A 86 7.42 -16.95 -18.47
CA TRP A 86 7.32 -16.36 -17.15
C TRP A 86 8.03 -15.01 -17.15
N LEU A 87 7.29 -13.92 -16.98
CA LEU A 87 7.89 -12.60 -16.77
C LEU A 87 7.57 -12.15 -15.35
N PHE A 88 8.57 -12.23 -14.49
CA PHE A 88 8.51 -11.80 -13.09
C PHE A 88 9.20 -10.44 -12.93
N PHE A 89 8.50 -9.49 -12.33
CA PHE A 89 9.06 -8.20 -11.96
C PHE A 89 8.77 -7.91 -10.48
N SER A 90 9.83 -7.69 -9.70
CA SER A 90 9.75 -7.16 -8.34
C SER A 90 10.45 -5.81 -8.25
N GLY A 91 9.72 -4.79 -7.80
CA GLY A 91 10.18 -3.39 -7.86
C GLY A 91 9.05 -2.38 -7.69
N TYR A 92 9.24 -1.14 -8.16
CA TYR A 92 8.18 -0.12 -8.14
C TYR A 92 7.26 -0.19 -9.35
N GLY A 93 5.96 -0.09 -9.08
CA GLY A 93 4.93 0.26 -10.06
C GLY A 93 4.40 1.67 -9.81
N VAL A 94 4.13 2.42 -10.88
CA VAL A 94 3.58 3.78 -10.82
C VAL A 94 2.48 3.93 -11.86
N ASN A 95 1.37 4.55 -11.47
CA ASN A 95 0.32 4.95 -12.39
C ASN A 95 0.54 6.41 -12.80
N TYR A 96 0.49 6.75 -14.07
CA TYR A 96 0.60 8.14 -14.51
C TYR A 96 -0.31 8.37 -15.71
N ASN A 97 -1.25 9.31 -15.58
CA ASN A 97 -2.29 9.60 -16.58
C ASN A 97 -3.08 8.33 -16.99
N ASP A 98 -3.60 7.60 -16.00
CA ASP A 98 -4.38 6.37 -16.17
C ASP A 98 -3.63 5.23 -16.87
N LYS A 99 -2.30 5.27 -16.85
CA LYS A 99 -1.42 4.25 -17.42
C LYS A 99 -0.47 3.69 -16.37
N ASP A 100 -0.33 2.38 -16.32
CA ASP A 100 0.56 1.68 -15.40
C ASP A 100 1.96 1.48 -16.01
N TYR A 101 2.97 1.80 -15.20
CA TYR A 101 4.38 1.68 -15.55
C TYR A 101 5.12 0.86 -14.49
N LEU A 102 6.03 -0.01 -14.95
CA LEU A 102 7.06 -0.60 -14.10
C LEU A 102 8.29 0.31 -14.13
N MET A 103 8.87 0.62 -12.97
CA MET A 103 10.00 1.54 -12.88
C MET A 103 11.33 0.77 -12.93
N PRO A 104 12.19 1.00 -13.95
CA PRO A 104 13.55 0.48 -13.99
C PRO A 104 14.45 1.20 -12.97
N VAL A 105 15.69 0.74 -12.84
CA VAL A 105 16.64 1.22 -11.80
C VAL A 105 16.90 2.73 -11.83
N ALA A 106 16.95 3.31 -13.04
CA ALA A 106 17.12 4.75 -13.29
C ALA A 106 15.78 5.49 -13.52
N GLY A 107 14.66 4.86 -13.17
CA GLY A 107 13.32 5.43 -13.30
C GLY A 107 13.22 6.74 -12.53
N ASN A 108 12.62 7.77 -13.14
CA ASN A 108 12.44 9.07 -12.54
C ASN A 108 10.95 9.28 -12.17
N PRO A 109 10.61 9.49 -10.89
CA PRO A 109 9.24 9.72 -10.43
C PRO A 109 8.55 10.96 -11.04
N ASP A 110 9.32 11.95 -11.49
CA ASP A 110 8.79 13.16 -12.12
C ASP A 110 8.62 13.01 -13.65
N MET A 111 9.27 11.99 -14.25
CA MET A 111 9.29 11.73 -15.69
C MET A 111 8.87 10.28 -15.99
N VAL A 112 7.75 9.85 -15.38
CA VAL A 112 7.29 8.45 -15.41
C VAL A 112 7.11 7.93 -16.84
N SER A 113 6.45 8.69 -17.72
CA SER A 113 6.19 8.25 -19.10
C SER A 113 7.45 8.07 -19.94
N GLU A 114 8.52 8.83 -19.64
CA GLU A 114 9.77 8.77 -20.38
C GLU A 114 10.72 7.69 -19.84
N THR A 115 10.73 7.51 -18.52
CA THR A 115 11.72 6.66 -17.83
C THR A 115 11.17 5.31 -17.36
N GLY A 116 9.85 5.17 -17.25
CA GLY A 116 9.17 3.92 -16.93
C GLY A 116 8.96 3.01 -18.14
N LEU A 117 8.66 1.74 -17.87
CA LEU A 117 8.21 0.76 -18.85
C LEU A 117 6.68 0.72 -18.84
N GLU A 118 6.05 1.21 -19.91
CA GLU A 118 4.58 1.20 -20.03
C GLU A 118 4.08 -0.26 -20.17
N VAL A 119 3.30 -0.72 -19.20
CA VAL A 119 2.86 -2.13 -19.13
C VAL A 119 1.95 -2.48 -20.31
N ARG A 120 1.12 -1.53 -20.75
CA ARG A 120 0.27 -1.70 -21.95
C ARG A 120 1.09 -2.09 -23.18
N SER A 121 2.15 -1.34 -23.47
CA SER A 121 3.01 -1.55 -24.63
C SER A 121 3.75 -2.88 -24.54
N LEU A 122 4.18 -3.27 -23.32
CA LEU A 122 4.78 -4.58 -23.04
C LEU A 122 3.79 -5.72 -23.33
N MET A 123 2.59 -5.69 -22.75
CA MET A 123 1.57 -6.74 -22.92
C MET A 123 1.16 -6.90 -24.39
N GLN A 124 1.00 -5.80 -25.12
CA GLN A 124 0.69 -5.84 -26.55
C GLN A 124 1.81 -6.46 -27.37
N SER A 125 3.08 -6.15 -27.06
CA SER A 125 4.22 -6.73 -27.74
C SER A 125 4.31 -8.25 -27.54
N LEU A 126 4.06 -8.71 -26.31
CA LEU A 126 4.01 -10.14 -25.98
C LEU A 126 2.84 -10.87 -26.68
N GLN A 127 1.68 -10.21 -26.79
CA GLN A 127 0.55 -10.76 -27.53
C GLN A 127 0.86 -10.89 -29.03
N VAL A 128 1.53 -9.89 -29.63
CA VAL A 128 1.96 -9.95 -31.04
C VAL A 128 2.95 -11.09 -31.29
N ALA A 129 3.81 -11.39 -30.31
CA ALA A 129 4.72 -12.54 -30.36
C ALA A 129 4.00 -13.90 -30.21
N GLN A 130 2.68 -13.92 -29.94
CA GLN A 130 1.87 -15.13 -29.79
C GLN A 130 2.37 -16.07 -28.69
N LEU A 131 2.89 -15.51 -27.61
CA LEU A 131 3.41 -16.27 -26.47
C LEU A 131 2.30 -16.65 -25.48
N ASN A 132 2.50 -17.77 -24.80
CA ASN A 132 1.70 -18.20 -23.66
C ASN A 132 2.32 -17.62 -22.38
N VAL A 133 1.84 -16.44 -21.98
CA VAL A 133 2.51 -15.62 -20.96
C VAL A 133 1.83 -15.74 -19.60
N LEU A 134 2.66 -15.89 -18.55
CA LEU A 134 2.32 -15.60 -17.17
C LEU A 134 3.13 -14.38 -16.70
N LEU A 135 2.43 -13.27 -16.50
CA LEU A 135 3.01 -12.05 -15.93
C LEU A 135 2.82 -12.06 -14.41
N ILE A 136 3.90 -11.85 -13.68
CA ILE A 136 3.87 -11.80 -12.22
C ILE A 136 4.53 -10.51 -11.76
N PHE A 137 3.75 -9.63 -11.14
CA PHE A 137 4.22 -8.32 -10.71
C PHE A 137 4.14 -8.20 -9.19
N ASP A 138 5.29 -8.33 -8.52
CA ASP A 138 5.45 -8.00 -7.11
C ASP A 138 5.85 -6.53 -6.95
N ILE A 139 4.85 -5.67 -7.10
CA ILE A 139 5.09 -4.22 -7.20
C ILE A 139 4.80 -3.49 -5.90
N ASN A 140 5.82 -2.78 -5.41
CA ASN A 140 5.67 -1.73 -4.42
C ASN A 140 5.10 -0.47 -5.08
N ARG A 141 4.28 0.28 -4.36
CA ARG A 141 3.57 1.45 -4.88
C ARG A 141 4.23 2.71 -4.34
N ALA A 142 4.87 3.48 -5.21
CA ALA A 142 5.56 4.70 -4.79
C ALA A 142 4.54 5.76 -4.32
N PHE A 143 4.63 6.16 -3.05
CA PHE A 143 3.84 7.27 -2.51
C PHE A 143 4.43 8.62 -2.95
N GLY A 144 3.58 9.54 -3.42
CA GLY A 144 3.90 10.97 -3.46
C GLY A 144 4.27 11.58 -4.82
N THR A 145 4.25 10.81 -5.90
CA THR A 145 4.17 11.38 -7.26
C THR A 145 2.71 11.73 -7.57
N GLN A 146 2.42 12.60 -8.54
CA GLN A 146 1.07 13.11 -8.87
C GLN A 146 0.05 12.04 -9.34
N ALA A 147 0.34 10.78 -9.08
CA ALA A 147 -0.38 9.56 -9.38
C ALA A 147 -1.45 9.25 -8.31
N ASP A 148 -2.57 9.98 -8.31
CA ASP A 148 -3.69 9.73 -7.38
C ASP A 148 -4.50 8.46 -7.71
N ALA A 149 -4.16 7.72 -8.78
CA ALA A 149 -4.84 6.50 -9.22
C ALA A 149 -4.12 5.22 -8.73
N PRO A 150 -4.87 4.18 -8.32
CA PRO A 150 -4.29 2.92 -7.90
C PRO A 150 -3.56 2.22 -9.06
N VAL A 151 -2.31 1.81 -8.84
CA VAL A 151 -1.55 1.01 -9.81
C VAL A 151 -2.17 -0.37 -9.97
N GLY A 152 -2.20 -0.89 -11.19
CA GLY A 152 -2.56 -2.27 -11.51
C GLY A 152 -3.98 -2.46 -12.01
N GLN A 153 -4.87 -1.47 -11.88
CA GLN A 153 -6.23 -1.58 -12.43
C GLN A 153 -6.21 -1.67 -13.97
N GLU A 154 -5.36 -0.88 -14.64
CA GLU A 154 -5.19 -0.96 -16.09
C GLU A 154 -4.65 -2.34 -16.48
N ILE A 155 -3.65 -2.85 -15.74
CA ILE A 155 -3.07 -4.18 -15.98
C ILE A 155 -4.14 -5.27 -15.91
N LEU A 156 -4.99 -5.26 -14.88
CA LEU A 156 -6.05 -6.26 -14.71
C LEU A 156 -7.09 -6.20 -15.83
N ASP A 157 -7.47 -5.00 -16.25
CA ASP A 157 -8.46 -4.85 -17.33
C ASP A 157 -7.89 -5.26 -18.69
N MET A 158 -6.63 -4.93 -18.95
CA MET A 158 -5.90 -5.40 -20.13
C MET A 158 -5.72 -6.92 -20.13
N ALA A 159 -5.37 -7.52 -19.00
CA ALA A 159 -5.20 -8.96 -18.90
C ALA A 159 -6.49 -9.71 -19.31
N LYS A 160 -7.66 -9.18 -18.89
CA LYS A 160 -8.97 -9.73 -19.29
C LYS A 160 -9.23 -9.54 -20.78
N GLU A 161 -8.93 -8.36 -21.33
CA GLU A 161 -9.11 -8.04 -22.75
C GLU A 161 -8.23 -8.94 -23.64
N LEU A 162 -6.96 -9.09 -23.27
CA LEU A 162 -5.97 -9.82 -24.06
C LEU A 162 -5.97 -11.33 -23.78
N GLN A 163 -6.78 -11.81 -22.82
CA GLN A 163 -6.79 -13.19 -22.33
C GLN A 163 -5.38 -13.66 -21.92
N MET A 164 -4.69 -12.84 -21.13
CA MET A 164 -3.36 -13.10 -20.62
C MET A 164 -3.40 -13.43 -19.12
N ALA A 165 -2.57 -14.38 -18.68
CA ALA A 165 -2.46 -14.67 -17.26
C ALA A 165 -1.62 -13.61 -16.55
N VAL A 166 -2.18 -13.00 -15.50
CA VAL A 166 -1.49 -12.00 -14.69
C VAL A 166 -1.73 -12.26 -13.21
N MET A 167 -0.68 -12.19 -12.40
CA MET A 167 -0.74 -12.16 -10.93
C MET A 167 -0.09 -10.88 -10.42
N LEU A 168 -0.86 -10.04 -9.74
CA LEU A 168 -0.38 -8.90 -8.99
C LEU A 168 -0.23 -9.30 -7.53
N SER A 169 0.84 -8.82 -6.88
CA SER A 169 1.09 -9.15 -5.48
C SER A 169 -0.01 -8.66 -4.54
N CYS A 170 -0.73 -7.59 -4.87
CA CYS A 170 -1.84 -7.09 -4.08
C CYS A 170 -2.97 -6.50 -4.95
N GLN A 171 -4.16 -6.32 -4.36
CA GLN A 171 -5.26 -5.58 -4.98
C GLN A 171 -4.86 -4.12 -5.28
N PRO A 172 -5.46 -3.46 -6.30
CA PRO A 172 -5.22 -2.05 -6.62
C PRO A 172 -5.36 -1.07 -5.44
N GLU A 173 -6.16 -1.39 -4.43
CA GLU A 173 -6.38 -0.53 -3.27
C GLU A 173 -5.45 -0.86 -2.09
N GLN A 174 -4.59 -1.88 -2.22
CA GLN A 174 -3.70 -2.38 -1.18
C GLN A 174 -2.23 -2.06 -1.48
N PHE A 175 -1.34 -2.39 -0.55
CA PHE A 175 0.10 -2.23 -0.70
C PHE A 175 0.80 -3.59 -0.66
N SER A 176 1.84 -3.76 -1.48
CA SER A 176 2.74 -4.90 -1.34
C SER A 176 3.74 -4.63 -0.21
N HIS A 177 4.00 -5.64 0.62
CA HIS A 177 4.86 -5.54 1.78
C HIS A 177 6.04 -6.50 1.71
N GLU A 178 7.17 -6.04 2.20
CA GLU A 178 8.41 -6.81 2.31
C GLU A 178 8.64 -7.30 3.74
N SER A 179 9.24 -8.49 3.88
CA SER A 179 9.59 -9.09 5.16
C SER A 179 11.08 -9.42 5.24
N SER A 180 11.80 -8.67 6.07
CA SER A 180 13.19 -9.00 6.38
C SER A 180 13.36 -10.35 7.08
N GLU A 181 12.31 -10.86 7.74
CA GLU A 181 12.33 -12.15 8.45
C GLU A 181 12.23 -13.32 7.47
N LEU A 182 11.50 -13.15 6.36
CA LEU A 182 11.36 -14.16 5.32
C LEU A 182 12.47 -14.06 4.26
N GLY A 183 13.20 -12.93 4.22
CA GLY A 183 14.14 -12.62 3.14
C GLY A 183 13.46 -12.29 1.81
N HIS A 184 12.13 -12.20 1.81
CA HIS A 184 11.28 -12.10 0.63
C HIS A 184 10.08 -11.17 0.86
N GLY A 185 9.48 -10.70 -0.23
CA GLY A 185 8.10 -10.17 -0.22
C GLY A 185 7.10 -11.24 0.23
N PHE A 186 6.00 -10.85 0.90
CA PHE A 186 4.99 -11.83 1.36
C PHE A 186 4.38 -12.64 0.22
N PHE A 187 4.09 -11.95 -0.88
CA PHE A 187 3.57 -12.58 -2.09
C PHE A 187 4.60 -13.53 -2.69
N THR A 188 5.85 -13.10 -2.86
CA THR A 188 6.90 -13.96 -3.40
C THR A 188 7.17 -15.19 -2.51
N ALA A 189 7.16 -15.02 -1.19
CA ALA A 189 7.27 -16.15 -0.25
C ALA A 189 6.13 -17.17 -0.44
N ALA A 190 4.89 -16.71 -0.57
CA ALA A 190 3.74 -17.57 -0.84
C ALA A 190 3.83 -18.24 -2.22
N LEU A 191 4.31 -17.53 -3.24
CA LEU A 191 4.50 -18.04 -4.60
C LEU A 191 5.54 -19.16 -4.62
N LEU A 192 6.70 -18.96 -4.00
CA LEU A 192 7.75 -19.97 -3.90
C LEU A 192 7.27 -21.20 -3.13
N GLU A 193 6.49 -21.01 -2.06
CA GLU A 193 5.88 -22.13 -1.32
C GLU A 193 4.87 -22.90 -2.18
N ALA A 194 4.01 -22.21 -2.92
CA ALA A 194 3.07 -22.84 -3.85
C ALA A 194 3.80 -23.70 -4.89
N LEU A 195 4.88 -23.17 -5.44
CA LEU A 195 5.72 -23.83 -6.42
C LEU A 195 6.37 -25.10 -5.84
N ARG A 196 7.00 -25.01 -4.67
CA ARG A 196 7.61 -26.16 -3.96
C ARG A 196 6.59 -27.20 -3.51
N ALA A 197 5.37 -26.78 -3.19
CA ALA A 197 4.25 -27.67 -2.87
C ALA A 197 3.64 -28.36 -4.11
N GLY A 198 4.24 -28.18 -5.30
CA GLY A 198 3.78 -28.79 -6.55
C GLY A 198 2.51 -28.14 -7.12
N LYS A 199 2.18 -26.90 -6.71
CA LYS A 199 1.04 -26.13 -7.22
C LYS A 199 1.38 -25.25 -8.42
N GLY A 200 2.56 -25.45 -9.02
CA GLY A 200 3.03 -24.71 -10.19
C GLY A 200 2.54 -25.20 -11.56
N GLY A 201 1.67 -26.20 -11.62
CA GLY A 201 1.25 -26.80 -12.90
C GLY A 201 0.35 -25.88 -13.73
N TYR A 202 -0.58 -25.20 -13.08
CA TYR A 202 -1.55 -24.29 -13.70
C TYR A 202 -1.70 -23.00 -12.90
N VAL A 203 -2.07 -21.91 -13.57
CA VAL A 203 -2.29 -20.60 -12.93
C VAL A 203 -3.37 -20.67 -11.85
N THR A 204 -4.39 -21.52 -12.01
CA THR A 204 -5.43 -21.73 -10.99
C THR A 204 -4.91 -22.32 -9.69
N ASP A 205 -3.95 -23.24 -9.78
CA ASP A 205 -3.38 -23.87 -8.59
C ASP A 205 -2.51 -22.88 -7.83
N LEU A 206 -1.71 -22.10 -8.56
CA LEU A 206 -0.94 -20.99 -8.00
C LEU A 206 -1.86 -19.94 -7.37
N GLU A 207 -2.90 -19.50 -8.09
CA GLU A 207 -3.86 -18.51 -7.59
C GLU A 207 -4.50 -18.99 -6.30
N SER A 208 -5.07 -20.20 -6.28
CA SER A 208 -5.76 -20.70 -5.09
C SER A 208 -4.83 -20.81 -3.89
N TYR A 209 -3.58 -21.23 -4.09
CA TYR A 209 -2.62 -21.38 -2.99
C TYR A 209 -2.10 -20.03 -2.51
N VAL A 210 -1.69 -19.17 -3.44
CA VAL A 210 -1.09 -17.85 -3.13
C VAL A 210 -2.14 -16.90 -2.55
N SER A 211 -3.38 -16.93 -3.04
CA SER A 211 -4.51 -16.16 -2.49
C SER A 211 -4.88 -16.58 -1.06
N SER A 212 -4.64 -17.84 -0.68
CA SER A 212 -4.84 -18.33 0.68
C SER A 212 -3.65 -17.99 1.59
N LEU A 213 -2.44 -18.26 1.12
CA LEU A 213 -1.23 -18.20 1.96
C LEU A 213 -0.72 -16.77 2.16
N THR A 214 -0.83 -15.88 1.16
CA THR A 214 -0.31 -14.50 1.29
C THR A 214 -0.97 -13.75 2.46
N PRO A 215 -2.31 -13.73 2.61
CA PRO A 215 -2.96 -13.12 3.77
C PRO A 215 -2.57 -13.76 5.10
N GLU A 216 -2.41 -15.09 5.13
CA GLU A 216 -1.99 -15.83 6.32
C GLU A 216 -0.56 -15.46 6.75
N LEU A 217 0.37 -15.36 5.80
CA LEU A 217 1.73 -14.91 6.08
C LEU A 217 1.73 -13.45 6.57
N CYS A 218 0.98 -12.56 5.95
CA CYS A 218 0.84 -11.19 6.44
C CYS A 218 0.33 -11.16 7.90
N GLN A 219 -0.68 -11.96 8.21
CA GLN A 219 -1.25 -12.05 9.55
C GLN A 219 -0.25 -12.64 10.56
N HIS A 220 0.43 -13.72 10.20
CA HIS A 220 1.45 -14.38 11.03
C HIS A 220 2.59 -13.42 11.40
N HIS A 221 3.02 -12.59 10.44
CA HIS A 221 4.10 -11.61 10.61
C HIS A 221 3.63 -10.21 11.04
N TRP A 222 2.37 -10.04 11.46
CA TRP A 222 1.85 -8.77 11.98
C TRP A 222 1.96 -7.61 10.97
N ARG A 223 1.63 -7.88 9.70
CA ARG A 223 1.64 -6.90 8.61
C ARG A 223 0.22 -6.69 8.06
N PRO A 224 -0.06 -5.53 7.44
CA PRO A 224 -1.35 -5.30 6.78
C PRO A 224 -1.63 -6.41 5.78
N ILE A 225 -2.90 -6.83 5.72
CA ILE A 225 -3.31 -7.94 4.85
C ILE A 225 -3.13 -7.52 3.40
N GLN A 226 -2.43 -8.38 2.67
CA GLN A 226 -2.22 -8.29 1.24
C GLN A 226 -2.98 -9.43 0.56
N ASN A 227 -3.92 -9.10 -0.31
CA ASN A 227 -4.65 -10.07 -1.13
C ASN A 227 -4.15 -9.95 -2.56
N PRO A 228 -3.54 -11.01 -3.12
CA PRO A 228 -3.14 -11.04 -4.53
C PRO A 228 -4.33 -10.78 -5.45
N ALA A 229 -4.07 -10.22 -6.63
CA ALA A 229 -5.08 -10.04 -7.67
C ALA A 229 -4.65 -10.79 -8.92
N THR A 230 -5.47 -11.74 -9.36
CA THR A 230 -5.12 -12.64 -10.48
C THR A 230 -6.17 -12.57 -11.58
N VAL A 231 -5.71 -12.50 -12.82
CA VAL A 231 -6.52 -12.73 -14.02
C VAL A 231 -6.10 -14.05 -14.63
N ILE A 232 -7.07 -14.96 -14.78
CA ILE A 232 -6.88 -16.28 -15.37
C ILE A 232 -7.57 -16.27 -16.75
N PRO A 233 -6.86 -16.60 -17.84
CA PRO A 233 -7.47 -16.67 -19.17
C PRO A 233 -8.46 -17.82 -19.27
N SER A 234 -9.41 -17.69 -20.20
CA SER A 234 -10.43 -18.72 -20.43
C SER A 234 -9.86 -20.06 -20.90
N HIS A 235 -8.76 -20.04 -21.65
CA HIS A 235 -8.02 -21.22 -22.05
C HIS A 235 -6.82 -21.42 -21.14
N GLN A 236 -6.88 -22.43 -20.27
CA GLN A 236 -5.76 -22.77 -19.38
C GLN A 236 -4.78 -23.70 -20.08
N GLN A 237 -3.50 -23.45 -19.82
CA GLN A 237 -2.40 -24.28 -20.29
C GLN A 237 -1.46 -24.55 -19.13
N ALA A 238 -0.69 -25.63 -19.23
CA ALA A 238 0.38 -25.91 -18.30
C ALA A 238 1.42 -24.77 -18.39
N ILE A 239 1.80 -24.21 -17.25
CA ILE A 239 2.75 -23.09 -17.19
C ILE A 239 4.19 -23.55 -16.94
N LEU A 240 4.38 -24.80 -16.53
CA LEU A 240 5.67 -25.46 -16.38
C LEU A 240 5.74 -26.70 -17.28
N PRO A 241 6.95 -27.13 -17.68
CA PRO A 241 7.12 -28.37 -18.43
C PRO A 241 6.65 -29.57 -17.59
N ILE A 242 6.01 -30.55 -18.25
CA ILE A 242 5.68 -31.83 -17.61
C ILE A 242 6.98 -32.61 -17.47
N LEU A 243 7.46 -32.73 -16.25
CA LEU A 243 8.54 -33.67 -15.93
C LEU A 243 7.96 -35.09 -15.96
N GLU A 244 8.20 -35.83 -17.03
CA GLU A 244 7.93 -37.28 -17.06
C GLU A 244 8.88 -37.95 -16.06
N LEU A 245 8.43 -38.09 -14.81
CA LEU A 245 9.08 -38.94 -13.82
C LEU A 245 8.70 -40.39 -14.14
N ASP A 246 9.70 -41.17 -14.58
CA ASP A 246 9.60 -42.62 -14.70
C ASP A 246 8.94 -43.19 -13.43
N SER A 247 7.85 -43.92 -13.66
CA SER A 247 7.04 -44.54 -12.64
C SER A 247 7.83 -45.62 -11.90
N GLU A 248 8.43 -45.27 -10.76
CA GLU A 248 8.69 -46.18 -9.63
C GLU A 248 9.40 -45.39 -8.50
N SER A 249 8.62 -44.75 -7.63
CA SER A 249 8.97 -44.60 -6.21
C SER A 249 7.72 -44.17 -5.44
N GLU A 250 7.31 -45.07 -4.56
CA GLU A 250 6.13 -45.00 -3.73
C GLU A 250 6.10 -43.72 -2.88
N THR A 251 4.89 -43.19 -2.74
CA THR A 251 4.47 -42.15 -1.80
C THR A 251 5.11 -42.28 -0.43
N GLN A 252 6.06 -41.40 -0.12
CA GLN A 252 6.33 -41.00 1.26
C GLN A 252 5.68 -39.65 1.51
N GLN A 253 4.49 -39.69 2.11
CA GLN A 253 3.91 -38.55 2.80
C GLN A 253 4.87 -38.14 3.92
N LEU A 254 5.68 -37.11 3.67
CA LEU A 254 6.40 -36.39 4.72
C LEU A 254 5.38 -35.50 5.46
N ILE A 255 4.72 -36.11 6.44
CA ILE A 255 4.07 -35.37 7.53
C ILE A 255 5.19 -34.78 8.38
N PHE A 256 5.41 -33.48 8.31
CA PHE A 256 6.20 -32.78 9.31
C PHE A 256 5.29 -32.30 10.44
N PRO A 257 5.64 -32.57 11.71
CA PRO A 257 4.89 -32.09 12.87
C PRO A 257 5.13 -30.58 13.09
N GLU A 258 4.11 -29.89 13.62
CA GLU A 258 4.01 -28.44 13.88
C GLU A 258 5.11 -27.81 14.77
N GLU A 259 6.22 -28.48 15.09
CA GLU A 259 7.15 -28.05 16.15
C GLU A 259 8.41 -27.29 15.70
N ASN A 260 8.61 -26.98 14.41
CA ASN A 260 9.82 -26.27 13.96
C ASN A 260 9.74 -24.73 13.96
N PHE A 261 8.66 -24.11 14.46
CA PHE A 261 8.56 -22.65 14.60
C PHE A 261 9.13 -22.09 15.92
N ALA A 262 9.89 -22.88 16.67
CA ALA A 262 10.54 -22.44 17.91
C ALA A 262 12.06 -22.62 17.86
N VAL A 263 12.76 -21.70 17.19
CA VAL A 263 14.16 -21.37 17.56
C VAL A 263 14.20 -19.92 17.98
N ALA A 264 13.78 -19.69 19.23
CA ALA A 264 14.13 -18.49 19.96
C ALA A 264 15.64 -18.54 20.27
N LEU A 265 16.35 -17.46 19.93
CA LEU A 265 17.71 -17.19 20.41
C LEU A 265 17.72 -17.26 21.95
N THR A 266 18.24 -18.36 22.50
CA THR A 266 18.51 -18.46 23.93
C THR A 266 19.72 -17.59 24.26
N THR A 267 19.49 -16.53 25.04
CA THR A 267 20.52 -15.82 25.78
C THR A 267 21.27 -16.76 26.73
N PRO A 268 22.61 -16.65 26.89
CA PRO A 268 23.32 -17.40 27.92
C PRO A 268 22.97 -16.86 29.32
N PRO A 269 22.89 -17.71 30.35
CA PRO A 269 22.53 -17.27 31.69
C PRO A 269 23.69 -16.53 32.37
N LEU A 270 23.37 -15.45 33.09
CA LEU A 270 24.23 -14.89 34.12
C LEU A 270 24.37 -15.91 35.25
N ALA A 271 25.59 -16.34 35.54
CA ALA A 271 25.95 -16.99 36.79
C ALA A 271 26.91 -16.08 37.56
N ASP A 272 26.42 -15.57 38.70
CA ASP A 272 27.24 -15.06 39.78
C ASP A 272 27.96 -16.24 40.46
N ASN A 273 29.30 -16.19 40.55
CA ASN A 273 29.95 -16.53 41.81
C ASN A 273 31.36 -15.96 41.97
N LYS A 274 31.62 -15.48 43.19
CA LYS A 274 32.78 -14.75 43.67
C LYS A 274 34.04 -15.63 43.86
N SER A 275 35.18 -15.00 43.56
CA SER A 275 36.47 -15.02 44.31
C SER A 275 37.37 -16.27 44.27
N LYS A 276 38.56 -16.17 43.65
CA LYS A 276 39.85 -15.84 44.33
C LYS A 276 41.07 -16.03 43.38
N ASN A 277 41.88 -14.97 43.34
CA ASN A 277 43.36 -14.92 43.28
C ASN A 277 44.18 -15.79 42.30
N SER A 278 44.85 -15.05 41.41
CA SER A 278 46.30 -14.88 41.33
C SER A 278 47.12 -15.68 40.30
N THR A 279 47.84 -14.87 39.52
CA THR A 279 49.25 -14.98 39.08
C THR A 279 49.62 -15.73 37.79
N THR A 280 50.18 -14.91 36.90
CA THR A 280 51.37 -15.09 36.04
C THR A 280 51.30 -15.89 34.73
N ASP A 281 51.82 -15.17 33.72
CA ASP A 281 52.70 -15.61 32.64
C ASP A 281 52.14 -16.07 31.29
N LYS A 282 52.30 -15.14 30.33
CA LYS A 282 53.06 -15.27 29.07
C LYS A 282 52.77 -16.48 28.17
N ALA A 283 52.15 -16.13 27.04
CA ALA A 283 52.58 -16.41 25.67
C ALA A 283 52.95 -17.85 25.27
N TRP A 284 52.18 -18.43 24.33
CA TRP A 284 52.74 -19.03 23.12
C TRP A 284 51.64 -19.30 22.07
N TRP A 285 51.73 -18.66 20.91
CA TRP A 285 51.10 -19.13 19.67
C TRP A 285 52.21 -19.74 18.80
N ALA A 286 52.08 -21.01 18.43
CA ALA A 286 52.97 -21.70 17.50
C ALA A 286 52.27 -21.90 16.14
N GLU A 287 52.54 -20.97 15.24
CA GLU A 287 53.06 -21.16 13.88
C GLU A 287 53.03 -22.59 13.25
N LYS A 288 52.45 -22.72 12.04
CA LYS A 288 53.20 -22.90 10.75
C LYS A 288 52.33 -23.50 9.64
N LYS A 289 52.31 -22.87 8.47
CA LYS A 289 53.11 -23.28 7.28
C LYS A 289 52.79 -22.37 6.07
N THR A 290 53.76 -21.55 5.64
CA THR A 290 54.56 -21.66 4.38
C THR A 290 53.87 -21.04 3.17
N VAL A 291 54.48 -20.22 2.30
CA VAL A 291 55.88 -19.88 1.99
C VAL A 291 55.80 -18.60 1.13
N GLU A 292 56.48 -17.49 1.49
CA GLU A 292 57.87 -17.15 1.09
C GLU A 292 57.97 -16.73 -0.41
N THR A 293 58.68 -15.71 -0.89
CA THR A 293 59.61 -14.66 -0.39
C THR A 293 59.78 -13.73 -1.64
N THR A 294 60.20 -12.46 -1.62
CA THR A 294 61.60 -12.05 -1.43
C THR A 294 61.75 -10.54 -1.72
N ILE A 295 62.08 -9.76 -0.66
CA ILE A 295 63.20 -8.76 -0.58
C ILE A 295 63.04 -7.45 -1.39
N ASN A 296 63.35 -6.23 -0.91
CA ASN A 296 63.87 -5.67 0.36
C ASN A 296 63.52 -4.16 0.36
N LYS A 297 63.06 -3.58 1.49
CA LYS A 297 63.77 -2.61 2.36
C LYS A 297 64.58 -1.52 1.60
N THR A 298 64.40 -0.22 1.86
CA THR A 298 64.77 0.45 3.13
C THR A 298 64.27 1.92 3.15
N SER A 299 63.73 2.31 4.30
CA SER A 299 63.68 3.61 5.01
C SER A 299 64.06 4.94 4.31
N ALA A 300 63.25 6.00 4.50
CA ALA A 300 63.48 7.07 5.48
C ALA A 300 62.76 8.40 5.13
N ASN A 301 62.15 9.00 6.16
CA ASN A 301 61.81 10.42 6.44
C ASN A 301 62.12 11.50 5.38
N ALA A 302 61.16 12.39 5.13
CA ALA A 302 61.16 13.78 5.66
C ALA A 302 60.16 14.69 4.92
N ASP A 303 59.35 15.39 5.72
CA ASP A 303 58.85 16.77 5.64
C ASP A 303 58.62 17.52 4.31
N GLU A 304 57.38 18.04 4.25
CA GLU A 304 56.99 19.42 3.95
C GLU A 304 57.56 20.19 2.75
N SER A 305 56.64 20.38 1.79
CA SER A 305 56.13 21.70 1.37
C SER A 305 56.93 22.59 0.38
N VAL A 306 56.11 23.38 -0.34
CA VAL A 306 56.42 24.58 -1.14
C VAL A 306 56.78 24.38 -2.62
N GLY A 307 55.76 24.58 -3.47
CA GLY A 307 55.64 25.86 -4.19
C GLY A 307 56.31 26.01 -5.57
N THR A 308 55.43 26.06 -6.57
CA THR A 308 55.35 27.07 -7.67
C THR A 308 56.28 27.03 -8.90
N LEU A 309 55.58 27.09 -10.04
CA LEU A 309 55.84 27.82 -11.31
C LEU A 309 56.64 27.15 -12.44
N SER A 310 55.87 26.69 -13.44
CA SER A 310 55.85 27.09 -14.86
C SER A 310 57.16 27.26 -15.66
N VAL A 311 57.18 26.73 -16.89
CA VAL A 311 57.08 27.51 -18.15
C VAL A 311 57.41 26.62 -19.37
N ASP A 312 56.53 26.76 -20.38
CA ASP A 312 56.64 26.64 -21.85
C ASP A 312 57.86 26.00 -22.55
N GLY A 313 57.52 25.27 -23.63
CA GLY A 313 57.77 25.85 -24.96
C GLY A 313 58.43 24.95 -26.01
N ASN A 314 57.63 24.56 -27.03
CA ASN A 314 57.92 24.59 -28.49
C ASN A 314 59.13 23.76 -29.04
N GLN A 315 59.16 23.20 -30.26
CA GLN A 315 58.32 23.23 -31.48
C GLN A 315 58.93 22.25 -32.52
N ILE A 316 58.25 22.12 -33.67
CA ILE A 316 58.70 21.80 -35.06
C ILE A 316 58.37 20.37 -35.56
N LEU A 317 57.83 20.09 -36.76
CA LEU A 317 56.99 20.76 -37.79
C LEU A 317 56.78 19.78 -38.98
N ALA A 318 55.64 19.92 -39.70
CA ALA A 318 55.36 19.63 -41.13
C ALA A 318 55.16 18.15 -41.56
N THR A 319 54.21 17.76 -42.45
CA THR A 319 53.61 18.44 -43.62
C THR A 319 52.34 17.68 -44.10
N SER A 320 51.33 18.35 -44.67
CA SER A 320 50.14 17.77 -45.36
C SER A 320 50.31 17.82 -46.91
N PRO A 321 49.42 17.26 -47.80
CA PRO A 321 48.05 17.75 -48.03
C PRO A 321 46.96 16.81 -48.69
N GLU A 322 45.74 17.37 -48.84
CA GLU A 322 44.60 17.11 -49.82
C GLU A 322 43.65 15.88 -49.69
N LEU A 323 42.34 15.88 -50.04
CA LEU A 323 41.24 16.87 -50.27
C LEU A 323 39.90 16.10 -50.60
N ASN A 324 38.75 16.76 -50.40
CA ASN A 324 37.38 16.57 -50.98
C ASN A 324 36.38 15.63 -50.26
N THR A 325 35.09 15.95 -50.03
CA THR A 325 34.20 17.09 -50.38
C THR A 325 32.86 16.99 -49.62
N GLY A 326 32.30 18.13 -49.17
CA GLY A 326 30.90 18.51 -49.52
C GLY A 326 29.74 18.33 -48.51
N ALA A 327 29.49 19.38 -47.70
CA ALA A 327 28.19 20.05 -47.38
C ALA A 327 27.02 19.25 -46.70
N ARG A 328 26.19 19.74 -45.77
CA ARG A 328 25.63 21.08 -45.41
C ARG A 328 25.21 21.08 -43.92
N PHE A 329 25.66 22.05 -43.11
CA PHE A 329 24.94 23.25 -42.63
C PHE A 329 23.74 23.06 -41.66
N ILE A 330 24.04 23.33 -40.37
CA ILE A 330 23.14 23.83 -39.31
C ILE A 330 23.41 25.34 -39.16
N PRO A 331 22.42 26.18 -38.78
CA PRO A 331 22.70 27.44 -38.09
C PRO A 331 22.15 27.45 -36.65
N SER A 332 23.08 27.45 -35.69
CA SER A 332 23.25 28.39 -34.57
C SER A 332 22.04 29.18 -34.05
N ALA A 333 21.81 29.16 -32.72
CA ALA A 333 22.18 30.28 -31.84
C ALA A 333 21.82 30.03 -30.37
N ALA A 334 22.75 30.44 -29.50
CA ALA A 334 22.73 30.41 -28.04
C ALA A 334 21.67 31.32 -27.38
N LYS A 335 21.40 31.08 -26.09
CA LYS A 335 21.22 32.14 -25.07
C LYS A 335 21.37 31.61 -23.64
N ASP A 336 22.15 32.37 -22.88
CA ASP A 336 22.43 32.28 -21.44
C ASP A 336 21.21 32.49 -20.53
N TYR A 337 21.22 31.86 -19.34
CA TYR A 337 21.30 32.50 -18.00
C TYR A 337 20.60 31.70 -16.89
N ALA A 338 21.29 31.66 -15.74
CA ALA A 338 20.79 31.70 -14.35
C ALA A 338 20.47 30.39 -13.60
N THR A 339 21.44 30.00 -12.78
CA THR A 339 21.29 29.33 -11.47
C THR A 339 20.46 30.13 -10.47
N PRO A 340 19.84 29.44 -9.48
CA PRO A 340 19.93 29.92 -8.10
C PRO A 340 20.30 28.83 -7.06
N SER A 341 21.27 29.23 -6.22
CA SER A 341 21.44 29.04 -4.77
C SER A 341 21.21 27.68 -4.09
N ILE A 342 22.32 27.24 -3.48
CA ILE A 342 22.50 26.22 -2.44
C ILE A 342 21.93 26.70 -1.09
N GLN A 343 21.25 25.82 -0.35
CA GLN A 343 21.12 25.92 1.11
C GLN A 343 21.20 24.52 1.76
N ALA A 344 21.82 24.46 2.93
CA ALA A 344 22.55 23.31 3.48
C ALA A 344 21.78 22.38 4.43
N ASN A 345 22.16 21.09 4.37
CA ASN A 345 22.29 20.02 5.39
C ASN A 345 21.52 20.05 6.72
N THR A 346 20.93 18.89 7.08
CA THR A 346 21.41 18.02 8.19
C THR A 346 20.85 16.57 8.09
N PRO A 347 21.51 15.54 8.66
CA PRO A 347 21.23 14.12 8.38
C PRO A 347 20.53 13.36 9.53
N ILE A 348 19.49 12.60 9.21
CA ILE A 348 18.71 11.77 10.15
C ILE A 348 19.31 10.35 10.17
N TRP A 349 20.57 10.27 10.59
CA TRP A 349 21.16 9.01 11.05
C TRP A 349 20.78 8.90 12.52
N LYS A 350 19.62 8.29 12.81
CA LYS A 350 19.29 7.64 14.08
C LYS A 350 17.85 7.15 14.01
N GLN A 351 17.69 5.82 13.92
CA GLN A 351 17.08 5.02 14.99
C GLN A 351 15.55 4.97 14.89
N PHE A 352 14.84 3.85 14.90
CA PHE A 352 15.13 2.47 15.31
C PHE A 352 13.93 1.66 14.79
N ILE A 353 14.14 0.60 14.01
CA ILE A 353 13.98 -0.80 14.44
C ILE A 353 13.32 -0.94 15.82
N LEU A 354 12.11 -1.49 15.87
CA LEU A 354 11.79 -2.73 16.60
C LEU A 354 10.27 -2.94 16.66
N TRP A 355 9.87 -4.12 16.20
CA TRP A 355 8.79 -4.96 16.73
C TRP A 355 7.35 -4.53 16.39
N GLY A 356 6.55 -5.30 15.66
CA GLY A 356 6.56 -6.76 15.53
C GLY A 356 6.01 -7.41 16.81
N GLY A 357 4.83 -8.02 16.70
CA GLY A 357 4.40 -9.07 17.62
C GLY A 357 3.06 -8.87 18.33
N GLY A 358 2.07 -9.64 17.86
CA GLY A 358 0.99 -10.24 18.64
C GLY A 358 -0.34 -9.49 18.57
N SER A 359 -1.50 -10.12 18.51
CA SER A 359 -1.85 -11.54 18.52
C SER A 359 -3.31 -11.63 18.08
N MET A 360 -3.58 -12.40 17.03
CA MET A 360 -4.89 -12.83 16.62
C MET A 360 -5.23 -14.01 17.53
N MET A 361 -5.80 -13.68 18.68
CA MET A 361 -6.31 -14.66 19.64
C MET A 361 -7.69 -14.20 20.13
N ILE A 362 -8.58 -13.87 19.20
CA ILE A 362 -10.01 -13.60 19.47
C ILE A 362 -10.88 -14.08 18.29
N VAL A 363 -10.74 -15.33 17.85
CA VAL A 363 -11.73 -15.96 16.93
C VAL A 363 -12.54 -17.06 17.60
N GLY A 364 -12.07 -17.58 18.75
CA GLY A 364 -12.82 -18.58 19.53
C GLY A 364 -14.07 -18.07 20.25
N LEU A 365 -14.29 -16.76 20.37
CA LEU A 365 -15.38 -16.21 21.21
C LEU A 365 -16.58 -15.64 20.44
N ILE A 366 -16.54 -15.56 19.11
CA ILE A 366 -17.61 -14.91 18.32
C ILE A 366 -18.69 -15.91 17.88
N ALA A 367 -18.42 -17.22 17.87
CA ALA A 367 -19.36 -18.24 17.39
C ALA A 367 -20.60 -18.44 18.29
N THR A 368 -20.56 -18.01 19.56
CA THR A 368 -21.69 -18.18 20.49
C THR A 368 -22.63 -16.98 20.58
N PHE A 369 -22.26 -15.81 20.02
CA PHE A 369 -23.02 -14.57 20.21
C PHE A 369 -24.02 -14.26 19.08
N VAL A 370 -23.80 -14.81 17.87
CA VAL A 370 -24.60 -14.42 16.68
C VAL A 370 -25.88 -15.24 16.50
N LEU A 371 -26.08 -16.34 17.23
CA LEU A 371 -27.28 -17.19 17.07
C LEU A 371 -28.46 -16.85 17.99
N ASN A 372 -28.37 -15.83 18.86
CA ASN A 372 -29.41 -15.57 19.87
C ASN A 372 -30.12 -14.22 19.78
N ASN A 373 -29.91 -13.40 18.73
CA ASN A 373 -30.53 -12.07 18.69
C ASN A 373 -31.13 -11.65 17.34
N GLN A 374 -31.83 -12.57 16.66
CA GLN A 374 -32.76 -12.21 15.61
C GLN A 374 -34.16 -12.75 15.90
N ALA A 375 -34.95 -11.99 16.65
CA ALA A 375 -36.40 -12.07 16.55
C ALA A 375 -37.06 -10.75 16.98
N SER A 376 -37.86 -10.22 16.05
CA SER A 376 -38.97 -9.29 16.26
C SER A 376 -38.62 -7.84 16.54
N PHE A 377 -38.71 -6.99 15.51
CA PHE A 377 -39.49 -5.75 15.64
C PHE A 377 -40.12 -5.36 14.28
N ARG A 378 -41.45 -5.55 14.20
CA ARG A 378 -42.33 -5.02 13.16
C ARG A 378 -43.00 -3.75 13.67
N PHE A 379 -43.10 -2.75 12.80
CA PHE A 379 -43.74 -1.45 12.99
C PHE A 379 -45.21 -1.53 13.43
N LYS A 380 -45.62 -0.63 14.34
CA LYS A 380 -46.95 -0.01 14.28
C LYS A 380 -46.96 1.42 14.83
N LYS A 381 -47.74 2.24 14.13
CA LYS A 381 -47.84 3.71 14.12
C LYS A 381 -48.83 4.26 15.17
N PHE A 382 -48.56 5.52 15.55
CA PHE A 382 -49.47 6.63 15.89
C PHE A 382 -50.40 6.56 17.12
N SER A 383 -50.18 7.52 18.03
CA SER A 383 -51.04 8.69 18.32
C SER A 383 -51.37 8.95 19.79
N THR A 384 -51.34 10.26 20.09
CA THR A 384 -52.17 11.04 21.03
C THR A 384 -51.90 11.01 22.54
N THR A 385 -51.45 12.20 23.01
CA THR A 385 -52.19 13.08 23.94
C THR A 385 -51.97 12.91 25.46
N VAL A 386 -51.21 13.89 26.00
CA VAL A 386 -51.57 14.76 27.16
C VAL A 386 -51.61 14.13 28.55
N ASN A 387 -50.68 14.50 29.45
CA ASN A 387 -50.83 15.57 30.46
C ASN A 387 -49.72 15.51 31.54
N ASN A 388 -49.27 16.73 31.91
CA ASN A 388 -48.73 17.23 33.19
C ASN A 388 -48.76 16.26 34.40
N THR A 389 -47.81 16.29 35.34
CA THR A 389 -47.65 17.37 36.33
C THR A 389 -46.41 17.11 37.21
N THR A 390 -45.50 18.09 37.24
CA THR A 390 -44.80 18.74 38.37
C THR A 390 -44.22 17.95 39.56
N SER A 391 -42.94 18.26 39.88
CA SER A 391 -42.43 18.81 41.16
C SER A 391 -40.96 18.37 41.35
N ASP A 392 -39.98 19.25 41.10
CA ASP A 392 -39.28 20.14 42.06
C ASP A 392 -38.18 19.41 42.86
N SER A 393 -36.96 19.92 43.10
CA SER A 393 -36.26 21.16 42.72
C SER A 393 -34.79 21.10 43.27
N GLN A 394 -33.92 21.98 42.73
CA GLN A 394 -32.70 22.58 43.33
C GLN A 394 -31.40 21.71 43.38
N PHE A 395 -30.20 22.19 43.01
CA PHE A 395 -29.60 23.54 43.03
C PHE A 395 -28.65 23.79 41.84
N SER A 396 -28.72 25.01 41.31
CA SER A 396 -27.86 25.60 40.28
C SER A 396 -26.68 26.38 40.88
N LYS A 397 -25.58 26.51 40.14
CA LYS A 397 -24.69 27.69 40.18
C LYS A 397 -24.25 28.10 38.75
N SER A 398 -24.75 29.26 38.36
CA SER A 398 -24.44 30.19 37.26
C SER A 398 -23.12 30.97 37.47
N PHE A 399 -22.47 31.73 36.56
CA PHE A 399 -22.55 32.21 35.14
C PHE A 399 -21.17 32.94 34.86
N PRO A 400 -20.70 33.33 33.64
CA PRO A 400 -21.45 34.07 32.59
C PRO A 400 -21.15 33.75 31.10
N PRO A 401 -21.98 34.26 30.17
CA PRO A 401 -21.76 34.17 28.72
C PRO A 401 -21.18 35.47 28.13
N VAL A 402 -20.26 35.37 27.18
CA VAL A 402 -19.87 36.46 26.27
C VAL A 402 -19.73 35.90 24.85
N THR A 403 -20.55 36.41 23.93
CA THR A 403 -20.50 36.18 22.48
C THR A 403 -19.35 36.98 21.84
N PRO A 404 -18.82 36.54 20.69
CA PRO A 404 -19.15 37.28 19.47
C PRO A 404 -19.47 36.37 18.26
N THR A 405 -20.59 36.72 17.63
CA THR A 405 -20.83 36.82 16.18
C THR A 405 -19.97 35.96 15.25
N VAL A 406 -20.55 34.87 14.75
CA VAL A 406 -20.45 34.49 13.34
C VAL A 406 -21.87 34.29 12.84
N GLU A 407 -22.32 35.17 11.94
CA GLU A 407 -23.57 34.99 11.21
C GLU A 407 -23.56 33.61 10.54
N PRO A 408 -24.62 32.79 10.66
CA PRO A 408 -24.77 31.69 9.72
C PRO A 408 -24.98 32.33 8.35
N ILE A 409 -23.95 32.25 7.50
CA ILE A 409 -24.10 32.46 6.06
C ILE A 409 -25.12 31.43 5.61
N LYS A 410 -26.35 31.93 5.49
CA LYS A 410 -27.49 31.30 4.85
C LYS A 410 -26.97 30.70 3.54
N PRO A 411 -27.05 29.37 3.33
CA PRO A 411 -26.75 28.83 2.01
C PRO A 411 -27.67 29.56 1.04
N ALA A 412 -27.07 30.16 0.01
CA ALA A 412 -27.79 30.85 -1.05
C ALA A 412 -28.78 29.84 -1.64
N ARG A 413 -30.03 29.96 -1.22
CA ARG A 413 -31.13 29.12 -1.67
C ARG A 413 -31.36 29.47 -3.14
N LEU A 414 -30.85 28.62 -4.02
CA LEU A 414 -31.31 28.53 -5.41
C LEU A 414 -32.85 28.42 -5.40
N PRO A 415 -33.53 29.03 -6.39
CA PRO A 415 -34.95 29.36 -6.30
C PRO A 415 -35.77 28.12 -6.01
N ILE A 416 -36.80 28.29 -5.19
CA ILE A 416 -37.83 27.29 -4.92
C ILE A 416 -38.37 26.85 -6.29
N VAL A 417 -37.93 25.68 -6.75
CA VAL A 417 -38.65 24.95 -7.80
C VAL A 417 -40.07 24.83 -7.28
N ASP A 418 -41.01 25.37 -8.04
CA ASP A 418 -42.42 25.38 -7.70
C ASP A 418 -42.83 23.99 -7.22
N SER A 419 -43.23 23.88 -5.94
CA SER A 419 -43.60 22.61 -5.32
C SER A 419 -44.65 21.84 -6.14
N GLN A 420 -45.46 22.56 -6.91
CA GLN A 420 -46.43 21.98 -7.84
C GLN A 420 -45.74 21.27 -9.00
N LYS A 421 -44.71 21.87 -9.60
CA LYS A 421 -43.90 21.26 -10.68
C LYS A 421 -43.13 20.04 -10.19
N ARG A 422 -42.55 20.10 -8.98
CA ARG A 422 -41.88 18.92 -8.37
C ARG A 422 -42.87 17.76 -8.18
N ASN A 423 -44.06 18.03 -7.65
CA ASN A 423 -45.09 17.01 -7.49
C ASN A 423 -45.57 16.44 -8.83
N GLN A 424 -45.67 17.27 -9.87
CA GLN A 424 -45.98 16.81 -11.23
C GLN A 424 -44.90 15.89 -11.79
N ALA A 425 -43.62 16.25 -11.64
CA ALA A 425 -42.50 15.41 -12.07
C ALA A 425 -42.45 14.06 -11.34
N ILE A 426 -42.78 14.03 -10.04
CA ILE A 426 -42.91 12.79 -9.26
C ILE A 426 -44.10 11.95 -9.74
N LEU A 427 -45.23 12.59 -10.07
CA LEU A 427 -46.40 11.91 -10.61
C LEU A 427 -46.10 11.28 -11.99
N GLU A 428 -45.31 11.93 -12.83
CA GLU A 428 -44.84 11.36 -14.10
C GLU A 428 -43.91 10.14 -13.90
N LEU A 429 -43.04 10.14 -12.88
CA LEU A 429 -42.27 8.92 -12.51
C LEU A 429 -43.19 7.76 -12.15
N GLY A 430 -44.23 8.05 -11.35
CA GLY A 430 -45.23 7.05 -10.96
C GLY A 430 -45.96 6.44 -12.16
N LYS A 431 -46.28 7.24 -13.18
CA LYS A 431 -46.86 6.73 -14.45
C LYS A 431 -45.91 5.80 -15.21
N MET A 432 -44.60 6.00 -15.07
CA MET A 432 -43.55 5.14 -15.63
C MET A 432 -43.23 3.92 -14.76
N SER A 433 -43.91 3.76 -13.61
CA SER A 433 -43.61 2.73 -12.59
C SER A 433 -42.20 2.85 -11.98
N LEU A 434 -41.68 4.09 -11.87
CA LEU A 434 -40.36 4.42 -11.33
C LEU A 434 -40.46 5.16 -9.99
N SER A 435 -39.48 5.00 -9.09
CA SER A 435 -39.48 5.64 -7.77
C SER A 435 -38.64 6.92 -7.70
N ALA A 436 -39.16 7.93 -7.00
CA ALA A 436 -38.41 9.16 -6.69
C ALA A 436 -37.35 8.98 -5.59
N THR A 437 -37.33 7.83 -4.89
CA THR A 437 -36.38 7.55 -3.80
C THR A 437 -35.17 6.74 -4.25
N LYS A 438 -35.04 6.46 -5.54
CA LYS A 438 -33.95 5.67 -6.12
C LYS A 438 -33.29 6.47 -7.23
N ALA A 439 -32.00 6.75 -7.06
CA ALA A 439 -31.24 7.53 -8.04
C ALA A 439 -31.19 6.83 -9.41
N SER A 440 -31.13 5.50 -9.43
CA SER A 440 -31.19 4.68 -10.66
C SER A 440 -32.51 4.83 -11.42
N ASP A 441 -33.65 4.77 -10.72
CA ASP A 441 -34.98 4.94 -11.32
C ASP A 441 -35.16 6.36 -11.90
N LEU A 442 -34.64 7.37 -11.20
CA LEU A 442 -34.62 8.76 -11.68
C LEU A 442 -33.75 8.91 -12.94
N SER A 443 -32.56 8.31 -12.96
CA SER A 443 -31.67 8.30 -14.13
C SER A 443 -32.32 7.61 -15.32
N GLN A 444 -33.04 6.50 -15.09
CA GLN A 444 -33.81 5.81 -16.13
C GLN A 444 -34.95 6.67 -16.69
N ALA A 445 -35.64 7.43 -15.83
CA ALA A 445 -36.67 8.38 -16.27
C ALA A 445 -36.08 9.50 -17.13
N ILE A 446 -34.92 10.04 -16.76
CA ILE A 446 -34.19 11.04 -17.54
C ILE A 446 -33.80 10.48 -18.90
N ALA A 447 -33.18 9.30 -18.95
CA ALA A 447 -32.76 8.66 -20.20
C ALA A 447 -33.95 8.37 -21.14
N SER A 448 -35.10 8.00 -20.58
CA SER A 448 -36.33 7.79 -21.34
C SER A 448 -36.91 9.10 -21.88
N THR A 449 -36.88 10.16 -21.08
CA THR A 449 -37.49 11.46 -21.38
C THR A 449 -36.63 12.31 -22.31
N LYS A 450 -35.30 12.14 -22.29
CA LYS A 450 -34.35 12.77 -23.23
C LYS A 450 -34.60 12.39 -24.70
N LYS A 451 -35.41 11.36 -24.98
CA LYS A 451 -35.77 10.93 -26.34
C LYS A 451 -36.76 11.89 -27.04
N ILE A 452 -37.46 12.76 -26.29
CA ILE A 452 -38.42 13.72 -26.82
C ILE A 452 -37.66 14.87 -27.49
N LYS A 453 -37.95 15.14 -28.78
CA LYS A 453 -37.17 16.08 -29.60
C LYS A 453 -37.68 17.53 -29.51
N PRO A 454 -36.83 18.53 -29.77
CA PRO A 454 -37.27 19.92 -29.89
C PRO A 454 -38.37 20.06 -30.94
N GLY A 455 -39.50 20.67 -30.56
CA GLY A 455 -40.68 20.85 -31.41
C GLY A 455 -41.77 19.79 -31.26
N GLU A 456 -41.52 18.71 -30.52
CA GLU A 456 -42.56 17.73 -30.17
C GLU A 456 -43.48 18.26 -29.05
N PRO A 457 -44.76 17.82 -29.00
CA PRO A 457 -45.66 18.16 -27.89
C PRO A 457 -45.02 17.77 -26.56
N LEU A 458 -45.17 18.62 -25.54
CA LEU A 458 -44.64 18.42 -24.18
C LEU A 458 -43.11 18.49 -24.05
N TYR A 459 -42.35 18.84 -25.10
CA TYR A 459 -40.88 18.98 -25.00
C TYR A 459 -40.44 19.90 -23.84
N GLN A 460 -41.12 21.04 -23.67
CA GLN A 460 -40.81 21.97 -22.56
C GLN A 460 -41.04 21.31 -21.18
N GLN A 461 -42.15 20.58 -21.02
CA GLN A 461 -42.46 19.87 -19.78
C GLN A 461 -41.47 18.71 -19.53
N ALA A 462 -41.02 18.03 -20.59
CA ALA A 462 -40.00 17.00 -20.52
C ALA A 462 -38.66 17.55 -20.01
N GLN A 463 -38.23 18.72 -20.53
CA GLN A 463 -37.02 19.39 -20.05
C GLN A 463 -37.17 19.84 -18.59
N GLU A 464 -38.32 20.38 -18.19
CA GLU A 464 -38.59 20.75 -16.79
C GLU A 464 -38.51 19.53 -15.86
N ASN A 465 -39.11 18.39 -16.25
CA ASN A 465 -39.05 17.15 -15.47
C ASN A 465 -37.62 16.63 -15.33
N ILE A 466 -36.82 16.65 -16.42
CA ILE A 466 -35.41 16.24 -16.38
C ILE A 466 -34.62 17.07 -15.38
N GLN A 467 -34.81 18.39 -15.34
CA GLN A 467 -34.14 19.25 -14.36
C GLN A 467 -34.53 18.89 -12.92
N ILE A 468 -35.81 18.61 -12.68
CA ILE A 468 -36.31 18.23 -11.36
C ILE A 468 -35.74 16.87 -10.93
N TRP A 469 -35.69 15.88 -11.82
CA TRP A 469 -35.15 14.56 -11.49
C TRP A 469 -33.64 14.60 -11.24
N ASN A 470 -32.88 15.39 -12.00
CA ASN A 470 -31.47 15.62 -11.71
C ASN A 470 -31.26 16.26 -10.34
N GLN A 471 -32.14 17.18 -9.94
CA GLN A 471 -32.10 17.76 -8.61
C GLN A 471 -32.41 16.72 -7.53
N LEU A 472 -33.39 15.83 -7.74
CA LEU A 472 -33.70 14.74 -6.81
C LEU A 472 -32.55 13.73 -6.69
N ILE A 473 -31.83 13.44 -7.77
CA ILE A 473 -30.63 12.59 -7.73
C ILE A 473 -29.56 13.22 -6.84
N LEU A 474 -29.29 14.52 -7.01
CA LEU A 474 -28.32 15.23 -6.19
C LEU A 474 -28.75 15.30 -4.71
N GLU A 475 -30.04 15.55 -4.44
CA GLU A 475 -30.61 15.56 -3.08
C GLU A 475 -30.45 14.18 -2.40
N LEU A 476 -30.71 13.07 -3.11
CA LEU A 476 -30.49 11.71 -2.61
C LEU A 476 -29.01 11.42 -2.35
N ALA A 477 -28.13 11.84 -3.27
CA ALA A 477 -26.69 11.68 -3.11
C ALA A 477 -26.17 12.43 -1.86
N GLU A 478 -26.66 13.66 -1.64
CA GLU A 478 -26.33 14.45 -0.45
C GLU A 478 -26.85 13.80 0.84
N GLU A 479 -28.04 13.21 0.82
CA GLU A 479 -28.60 12.49 1.97
C GLU A 479 -27.76 11.26 2.33
N LEU A 480 -27.34 10.46 1.34
CA LEU A 480 -26.44 9.32 1.53
C LEU A 480 -25.11 9.76 2.14
N ALA A 481 -24.54 10.86 1.65
CA ALA A 481 -23.31 11.41 2.20
C ALA A 481 -23.46 11.89 3.65
N GLN A 482 -24.62 12.44 4.03
CA GLN A 482 -24.92 12.81 5.42
C GLN A 482 -24.99 11.57 6.34
N GLN A 483 -25.43 10.44 5.81
CA GLN A 483 -25.41 9.14 6.51
C GLN A 483 -24.01 8.50 6.57
N LYS A 484 -22.98 9.19 6.06
CA LYS A 484 -21.59 8.70 5.91
C LYS A 484 -21.46 7.55 4.90
N GLU A 485 -22.48 7.34 4.06
CA GLU A 485 -22.49 6.37 2.96
C GLU A 485 -21.90 7.03 1.70
N TYR A 486 -20.62 7.42 1.77
CA TYR A 486 -19.98 8.20 0.71
C TYR A 486 -19.87 7.45 -0.62
N SER A 487 -19.78 6.12 -0.61
CA SER A 487 -19.72 5.29 -1.83
C SER A 487 -21.03 5.39 -2.62
N ASP A 488 -22.16 5.17 -1.94
CA ASP A 488 -23.49 5.23 -2.55
C ASP A 488 -23.85 6.66 -2.97
N ALA A 489 -23.41 7.66 -2.18
CA ALA A 489 -23.53 9.07 -2.54
C ALA A 489 -22.81 9.41 -3.85
N ILE A 490 -21.56 8.94 -4.01
CA ILE A 490 -20.78 9.15 -5.24
C ILE A 490 -21.48 8.47 -6.43
N ALA A 491 -21.86 7.19 -6.28
CA ALA A 491 -22.55 6.45 -7.34
C ALA A 491 -23.86 7.12 -7.77
N ALA A 492 -24.64 7.65 -6.83
CA ALA A 492 -25.85 8.41 -7.12
C ALA A 492 -25.54 9.73 -7.87
N ALA A 493 -24.55 10.51 -7.42
CA ALA A 493 -24.19 11.77 -8.07
C ALA A 493 -23.55 11.57 -9.46
N GLU A 494 -22.86 10.45 -9.70
CA GLU A 494 -22.27 10.10 -11.00
C GLU A 494 -23.33 9.84 -12.08
N LEU A 495 -24.58 9.59 -11.70
CA LEU A 495 -25.70 9.49 -12.65
C LEU A 495 -26.05 10.82 -13.32
N ILE A 496 -25.57 11.94 -12.76
CA ILE A 496 -25.70 13.27 -13.37
C ILE A 496 -24.57 13.42 -14.39
N THR A 497 -24.93 13.57 -15.67
CA THR A 497 -24.02 13.52 -16.82
C THR A 497 -23.60 14.91 -17.30
N LYS A 498 -22.49 14.99 -18.06
CA LYS A 498 -21.88 16.28 -18.50
C LYS A 498 -22.82 17.25 -19.20
N ASP A 499 -23.88 16.73 -19.82
CA ASP A 499 -24.83 17.50 -20.62
C ASP A 499 -25.91 18.17 -19.75
N GLU A 500 -25.87 17.98 -18.43
CA GLU A 500 -26.87 18.45 -17.47
C GLU A 500 -26.39 19.65 -16.68
N LEU A 501 -27.34 20.55 -16.35
CA LEU A 501 -27.06 21.82 -15.68
C LEU A 501 -26.38 21.63 -14.31
N LEU A 502 -26.73 20.56 -13.58
CA LEU A 502 -26.22 20.28 -12.24
C LEU A 502 -24.89 19.52 -12.25
N TYR A 503 -24.34 19.15 -13.41
CA TYR A 503 -23.09 18.39 -13.50
C TYR A 503 -21.92 19.04 -12.74
N PRO A 504 -21.65 20.35 -12.84
CA PRO A 504 -20.56 20.96 -12.08
C PRO A 504 -20.77 20.88 -10.56
N GLN A 505 -22.02 20.92 -10.11
CA GLN A 505 -22.36 20.80 -8.68
C GLN A 505 -22.18 19.35 -8.20
N ALA A 506 -22.63 18.38 -9.00
CA ALA A 506 -22.43 16.95 -8.73
C ALA A 506 -20.95 16.59 -8.66
N GLN A 507 -20.12 17.07 -9.61
CA GLN A 507 -18.68 16.82 -9.61
C GLN A 507 -17.97 17.45 -8.40
N SER A 508 -18.37 18.66 -7.99
CA SER A 508 -17.86 19.30 -6.77
C SER A 508 -18.21 18.49 -5.52
N ALA A 509 -19.44 17.98 -5.44
CA ALA A 509 -19.87 17.10 -4.35
C ALA A 509 -19.09 15.77 -4.33
N ILE A 510 -18.90 15.12 -5.49
CA ILE A 510 -18.11 13.90 -5.64
C ILE A 510 -16.66 14.12 -5.18
N ALA A 511 -16.01 15.20 -5.64
CA ALA A 511 -14.64 15.52 -5.23
C ALA A 511 -14.52 15.70 -3.71
N LYS A 512 -15.50 16.38 -3.09
CA LYS A 512 -15.58 16.53 -1.64
C LYS A 512 -15.74 15.18 -0.95
N TRP A 513 -16.67 14.34 -1.38
CA TRP A 513 -16.91 13.04 -0.73
C TRP A 513 -15.76 12.05 -0.93
N ARG A 514 -15.06 12.08 -2.08
CA ARG A 514 -13.82 11.33 -2.31
C ARG A 514 -12.71 11.74 -1.33
N LEU A 515 -12.61 13.03 -1.00
CA LEU A 515 -11.68 13.49 0.03
C LEU A 515 -12.09 13.04 1.44
N GLU A 516 -13.39 13.09 1.75
CA GLU A 516 -13.90 12.66 3.06
C GLU A 516 -13.73 11.15 3.28
N ILE A 517 -13.98 10.31 2.28
CA ILE A 517 -13.75 8.86 2.39
C ILE A 517 -12.26 8.55 2.53
N LYS A 518 -11.37 9.27 1.82
CA LYS A 518 -9.90 9.15 2.01
C LYS A 518 -9.48 9.47 3.44
N ARG A 519 -10.03 10.55 4.02
CA ARG A 519 -9.80 10.92 5.43
C ARG A 519 -10.36 9.89 6.41
N TYR A 520 -11.57 9.39 6.15
CA TYR A 520 -12.20 8.36 6.97
C TYR A 520 -11.38 7.08 7.01
N VAL A 521 -10.95 6.58 5.85
CA VAL A 521 -10.11 5.38 5.77
C VAL A 521 -8.78 5.61 6.48
N SER A 522 -8.12 6.75 6.25
CA SER A 522 -6.86 7.10 6.94
C SER A 522 -7.01 7.12 8.47
N ASN A 523 -8.03 7.82 8.98
CA ASN A 523 -8.29 7.91 10.42
C ASN A 523 -8.69 6.57 11.01
N LYS A 524 -9.43 5.74 10.26
CA LYS A 524 -9.76 4.37 10.65
C LYS A 524 -8.50 3.52 10.78
N THR A 525 -7.62 3.54 9.79
CA THR A 525 -6.33 2.82 9.83
C THR A 525 -5.49 3.26 11.02
N LEU A 526 -5.50 4.56 11.35
CA LEU A 526 -4.78 5.10 12.49
C LEU A 526 -5.36 4.60 13.83
N LEU A 527 -6.68 4.48 13.94
CA LEU A 527 -7.33 3.89 15.12
C LEU A 527 -7.14 2.37 15.21
N ASP A 528 -7.11 1.67 14.09
CA ASP A 528 -6.80 0.25 14.04
C ASP A 528 -5.34 0.00 14.47
N ALA A 529 -4.41 0.83 14.02
CA ALA A 529 -3.02 0.83 14.47
C ALA A 529 -2.91 1.16 15.98
N ALA A 530 -3.67 2.15 16.47
CA ALA A 530 -3.72 2.46 17.90
C ALA A 530 -4.20 1.27 18.72
N ASN A 531 -5.28 0.60 18.29
CA ASN A 531 -5.78 -0.62 18.92
C ASN A 531 -4.74 -1.75 18.91
N ALA A 532 -4.02 -1.95 17.80
CA ALA A 532 -3.00 -3.00 17.66
C ALA A 532 -1.79 -2.81 18.58
N LEU A 533 -1.53 -1.59 19.07
CA LEU A 533 -0.46 -1.34 20.04
C LEU A 533 -0.75 -1.94 21.41
N ILE A 534 -2.01 -2.21 21.75
CA ILE A 534 -2.45 -2.55 23.10
C ILE A 534 -2.08 -3.99 23.46
N GLN A 535 -1.31 -4.13 24.54
CA GLN A 535 -1.07 -5.41 25.20
C GLN A 535 -1.81 -5.41 26.55
N PRO A 536 -2.80 -6.31 26.75
CA PRO A 536 -3.53 -6.40 28.00
C PRO A 536 -2.59 -6.56 29.21
N GLY A 537 -2.86 -5.80 30.28
CA GLY A 537 -2.01 -5.79 31.48
C GLY A 537 -0.80 -4.84 31.43
N GLN A 538 -0.46 -4.29 30.26
CA GLN A 538 0.65 -3.35 30.09
C GLN A 538 0.15 -1.91 29.86
N ALA A 539 0.04 -1.12 30.93
CA ALA A 539 -0.47 0.25 30.87
C ALA A 539 0.25 1.19 29.89
N SER A 540 1.56 1.00 29.67
CA SER A 540 2.34 1.79 28.70
C SER A 540 1.85 1.62 27.26
N THR A 541 1.29 0.45 26.92
CA THR A 541 0.75 0.20 25.58
C THR A 541 -0.57 0.92 25.33
N TYR A 542 -1.44 1.00 26.34
CA TYR A 542 -2.65 1.82 26.30
C TYR A 542 -2.31 3.30 26.14
N ASN A 543 -1.27 3.80 26.84
CA ASN A 543 -0.82 5.18 26.67
C ASN A 543 -0.30 5.44 25.24
N ARG A 544 0.50 4.53 24.67
CA ARG A 544 0.93 4.61 23.26
C ARG A 544 -0.25 4.61 22.28
N ALA A 545 -1.26 3.77 22.52
CA ALA A 545 -2.49 3.75 21.73
C ALA A 545 -3.21 5.11 21.79
N ILE A 546 -3.33 5.70 22.98
CA ILE A 546 -3.90 7.04 23.17
C ILE A 546 -3.14 8.09 22.35
N GLU A 547 -1.81 8.10 22.39
CA GLU A 547 -0.99 9.06 21.64
C GLU A 547 -1.16 8.93 20.12
N VAL A 548 -1.43 7.73 19.61
CA VAL A 548 -1.78 7.52 18.21
C VAL A 548 -3.19 8.05 17.94
N ALA A 549 -4.20 7.65 18.72
CA ALA A 549 -5.59 8.06 18.52
C ALA A 549 -5.80 9.59 18.62
N LYS A 550 -5.01 10.30 19.44
CA LYS A 550 -5.02 11.77 19.54
C LYS A 550 -4.70 12.49 18.22
N ARG A 551 -4.09 11.79 17.26
CA ARG A 551 -3.75 12.37 15.95
C ARG A 551 -4.97 12.53 15.04
N VAL A 552 -6.11 11.92 15.37
CA VAL A 552 -7.37 12.16 14.66
C VAL A 552 -7.89 13.55 15.04
N PRO A 553 -7.97 14.51 14.11
CA PRO A 553 -8.36 15.88 14.44
C PRO A 553 -9.87 16.02 14.71
N PRO A 554 -10.28 16.97 15.58
CA PRO A 554 -11.69 17.29 15.81
C PRO A 554 -12.43 17.63 14.51
N GLY A 555 -13.65 17.12 14.36
CA GLY A 555 -14.49 17.34 13.18
C GLY A 555 -14.14 16.49 11.96
N GLN A 556 -13.09 15.65 12.02
CA GLN A 556 -12.82 14.68 10.97
C GLN A 556 -13.57 13.37 11.17
N PRO A 557 -13.85 12.61 10.09
CA PRO A 557 -14.43 11.29 10.19
C PRO A 557 -13.54 10.38 11.07
N GLY A 558 -14.15 9.69 12.05
CA GLY A 558 -13.45 8.83 13.02
C GLY A 558 -13.09 9.48 14.36
N PHE A 559 -13.22 10.81 14.51
CA PHE A 559 -12.89 11.51 15.76
C PHE A 559 -13.68 11.04 16.99
N GLU A 560 -14.99 10.80 16.85
CA GLU A 560 -15.83 10.29 17.95
C GLU A 560 -15.37 8.92 18.46
N ILE A 561 -14.94 8.06 17.54
CA ILE A 561 -14.40 6.73 17.84
C ILE A 561 -13.04 6.88 18.55
N ALA A 562 -12.19 7.79 18.07
CA ALA A 562 -10.91 8.12 18.68
C ALA A 562 -11.08 8.57 20.14
N GLN A 563 -11.98 9.54 20.38
CA GLN A 563 -12.22 10.07 21.71
C GLN A 563 -12.78 9.02 22.67
N THR A 564 -13.71 8.18 22.18
CA THR A 564 -14.27 7.07 22.97
C THR A 564 -13.17 6.08 23.37
N SER A 565 -12.31 5.72 22.43
CA SER A 565 -11.19 4.80 22.66
C SER A 565 -10.18 5.38 23.65
N ILE A 566 -9.82 6.66 23.49
CA ILE A 566 -8.92 7.38 24.41
C ILE A 566 -9.45 7.33 25.84
N ASN A 567 -10.74 7.58 26.04
CA ASN A 567 -11.35 7.55 27.37
C ASN A 567 -11.30 6.13 27.98
N GLN A 568 -11.68 5.11 27.20
CA GLN A 568 -11.67 3.71 27.64
C GLN A 568 -10.27 3.22 28.00
N TRP A 569 -9.26 3.54 27.19
CA TRP A 569 -7.88 3.14 27.47
C TRP A 569 -7.31 3.85 28.69
N SER A 570 -7.71 5.09 28.92
CA SER A 570 -7.33 5.86 30.11
C SER A 570 -7.91 5.26 31.38
N GLU A 571 -9.16 4.81 31.34
CA GLU A 571 -9.78 4.03 32.43
C GLU A 571 -9.02 2.71 32.67
N LYS A 572 -8.61 2.00 31.61
CA LYS A 572 -7.81 0.76 31.76
C LYS A 572 -6.46 0.98 32.41
N ILE A 573 -5.77 2.07 32.08
CA ILE A 573 -4.52 2.45 32.75
C ILE A 573 -4.76 2.65 34.25
N LEU A 574 -5.83 3.37 34.61
CA LEU A 574 -6.20 3.62 36.00
C LEU A 574 -6.55 2.31 36.74
N ASP A 575 -7.30 1.40 36.11
CA ASP A 575 -7.63 0.09 36.69
C ASP A 575 -6.38 -0.74 36.97
N LEU A 576 -5.43 -0.77 36.02
CA LEU A 576 -4.15 -1.47 36.19
C LEU A 576 -3.34 -0.87 37.34
N ALA A 577 -3.34 0.46 37.47
CA ALA A 577 -2.68 1.15 38.58
C ALA A 577 -3.30 0.74 39.93
N LYS A 578 -4.65 0.74 40.02
CA LYS A 578 -5.37 0.33 41.24
C LYS A 578 -5.09 -1.13 41.62
N ASN A 579 -5.03 -2.02 40.63
CA ASN A 579 -4.71 -3.43 40.86
C ASN A 579 -3.28 -3.63 41.40
N ARG A 580 -2.29 -2.93 40.83
CA ARG A 580 -0.90 -2.96 41.34
C ARG A 580 -0.80 -2.45 42.77
N ALA A 581 -1.53 -1.38 43.10
CA ALA A 581 -1.56 -0.87 44.46
C ALA A 581 -2.19 -1.86 45.45
N ALA A 582 -3.24 -2.58 45.04
CA ALA A 582 -3.87 -3.62 45.85
C ALA A 582 -2.93 -4.81 46.12
N GLN A 583 -2.00 -5.10 45.19
CA GLN A 583 -0.95 -6.11 45.34
C GLN A 583 0.23 -5.64 46.21
N GLY A 584 0.20 -4.42 46.72
CA GLY A 584 1.26 -3.84 47.54
C GLY A 584 2.38 -3.16 46.75
N GLU A 585 2.29 -3.14 45.41
CA GLU A 585 3.26 -2.51 44.53
C GLU A 585 2.98 -1.00 44.38
N ILE A 586 3.08 -0.26 45.48
CA ILE A 586 2.66 1.15 45.54
C ILE A 586 3.47 2.04 44.59
N SER A 587 4.78 1.79 44.41
CA SER A 587 5.62 2.56 43.48
C SER A 587 5.21 2.35 42.01
N THR A 588 5.02 1.10 41.59
CA THR A 588 4.63 0.80 40.20
C THR A 588 3.21 1.27 39.92
N ALA A 589 2.31 1.23 40.91
CA ALA A 589 0.97 1.78 40.80
C ALA A 589 0.95 3.29 40.51
N ILE A 590 1.78 4.06 41.21
CA ILE A 590 1.92 5.51 40.97
C ILE A 590 2.42 5.76 39.54
N GLU A 591 3.51 5.10 39.13
CA GLU A 591 4.05 5.22 37.76
C GLU A 591 2.98 4.89 36.71
N THR A 592 2.19 3.85 36.97
CA THR A 592 1.09 3.44 36.08
C THR A 592 0.02 4.51 35.96
N ALA A 593 -0.44 5.07 37.08
CA ALA A 593 -1.48 6.09 37.08
C ALA A 593 -1.03 7.40 36.42
N THR A 594 0.28 7.72 36.43
CA THR A 594 0.80 8.91 35.72
C THR A 594 0.67 8.83 34.19
N LEU A 595 0.42 7.63 33.64
CA LEU A 595 0.20 7.45 32.20
C LEU A 595 -1.22 7.83 31.76
N VAL A 596 -2.13 8.13 32.70
CA VAL A 596 -3.49 8.60 32.39
C VAL A 596 -3.40 10.05 31.87
N PRO A 597 -3.93 10.37 30.68
CA PRO A 597 -3.81 11.71 30.10
C PRO A 597 -4.81 12.71 30.70
N GLU A 598 -4.38 13.97 30.81
CA GLU A 598 -5.15 15.10 31.38
C GLU A 598 -6.50 15.36 30.71
N ILE A 599 -6.59 15.07 29.41
CA ILE A 599 -7.79 15.34 28.60
C ILE A 599 -8.92 14.33 28.81
N THR A 600 -8.77 13.39 29.76
CA THR A 600 -9.68 12.25 29.92
C THR A 600 -10.41 12.29 31.26
N PRO A 601 -11.65 11.77 31.33
CA PRO A 601 -12.39 11.73 32.58
C PRO A 601 -11.68 10.97 33.72
N ALA A 602 -10.85 9.98 33.37
CA ALA A 602 -10.11 9.17 34.34
C ALA A 602 -8.94 9.91 35.01
N TYR A 603 -8.56 11.10 34.52
CA TYR A 603 -7.38 11.81 34.99
C TYR A 603 -7.47 12.23 36.46
N GLU A 604 -8.56 12.88 36.86
CA GLU A 604 -8.75 13.35 38.24
C GLU A 604 -8.70 12.18 39.22
N ASP A 605 -9.39 11.08 38.92
CA ASP A 605 -9.35 9.87 39.74
C ASP A 605 -7.94 9.25 39.82
N ALA A 606 -7.14 9.36 38.75
CA ALA A 606 -5.76 8.91 38.73
C ALA A 606 -4.86 9.77 39.63
N GLN A 607 -5.02 11.10 39.59
CA GLN A 607 -4.28 12.02 40.46
C GLN A 607 -4.62 11.80 41.93
N ASP A 608 -5.90 11.64 42.26
CA ASP A 608 -6.35 11.30 43.61
C ASP A 608 -5.74 9.98 44.12
N ALA A 609 -5.66 8.97 43.25
CA ALA A 609 -5.05 7.68 43.59
C ALA A 609 -3.55 7.83 43.84
N ILE A 610 -2.83 8.59 42.99
CA ILE A 610 -1.41 8.88 43.14
C ILE A 610 -1.12 9.54 44.49
N GLN A 611 -1.89 10.58 44.86
CA GLN A 611 -1.70 11.29 46.13
C GLN A 611 -1.86 10.35 47.33
N LYS A 612 -2.92 9.52 47.34
CA LYS A 612 -3.17 8.55 48.41
C LYS A 612 -2.04 7.53 48.55
N TRP A 613 -1.49 7.06 47.43
CA TRP A 613 -0.41 6.08 47.41
C TRP A 613 0.95 6.67 47.81
N GLN A 614 1.22 7.93 47.46
CA GLN A 614 2.43 8.62 47.89
C GLN A 614 2.51 8.76 49.41
N VAL A 615 1.39 9.03 50.09
CA VAL A 615 1.32 9.07 51.56
C VAL A 615 1.60 7.69 52.18
N LYS A 616 1.16 6.61 51.54
CA LYS A 616 1.31 5.23 52.03
C LYS A 616 2.71 4.64 51.76
N LYS A 617 3.47 5.24 50.84
CA LYS A 617 4.84 4.85 50.49
C LYS A 617 5.87 5.37 51.50
N ASN A 618 5.57 6.48 52.16
CA ASN A 618 6.34 7.08 53.25
C ASN A 618 5.90 6.50 54.59
#